data_AF-A0A7S1HPS5-F1
#
_entry.id   AF-A0A7S1HPS5-F1
#
_cell.length_a   1.000
_cell.length_b   1.000
_cell.length_c   1.000
_cell.angle_alpha   90.00
_cell.angle_beta   90.00
_cell.angle_gamma   90.00
#
_symmetry.space_group_name_H-M   'P 1'
#
loop_
_entity.id
_entity.type
_entity.pdbx_description
1 polymer ?
#
loop_
_entity_poly.entity_id
_entity_poly.type
_entity_poly.pdbx_seq_one_letter_code
_entity_poly.pdbx_strand_id
1 'polypeptide(L)'
;EIVALTAGGTRLPTEQEIKDTYIKKYDRAYGPTYLVLDVLQKVFYTNNGAREAFVDMCDSEYVQRCTFDSYLYKTVVNPNPVEDVKLLFNTIGSLIKGAATAKPDQVFSNPVESLKRI
;
A
#
# COMPACT_ATOMS: atom_id res chain seq x y z
N GLU A 1 2.37 -20.99 18.57
CA GLU A 1 1.14 -20.28 19.01
C GLU A 1 -0.12 -20.99 18.54
N ILE A 2 -0.35 -21.13 17.23
CA ILE A 2 -1.48 -21.91 16.70
C ILE A 2 -1.45 -23.37 17.20
N VAL A 3 -0.28 -24.02 17.23
CA VAL A 3 -0.12 -25.38 17.77
C VAL A 3 -0.48 -25.47 19.27
N ALA A 4 -0.24 -24.41 20.04
CA ALA A 4 -0.60 -24.36 21.45
C ALA A 4 -2.12 -24.16 21.60
N LEU A 5 -2.72 -23.29 20.78
CA LEU A 5 -4.18 -23.11 20.71
C LEU A 5 -4.89 -24.41 20.34
N THR A 6 -4.34 -25.22 19.43
CA THR A 6 -4.92 -26.51 19.05
C THR A 6 -4.68 -27.62 20.08
N ALA A 7 -4.04 -27.30 21.22
CA ALA A 7 -3.59 -28.28 22.22
C ALA A 7 -2.83 -29.46 21.58
N GLY A 8 -1.86 -29.15 20.72
CA GLY A 8 -1.09 -30.15 19.98
C GLY A 8 -1.87 -30.86 18.86
N GLY A 9 -2.98 -30.28 18.39
CA GLY A 9 -3.84 -30.85 17.33
C GLY A 9 -5.04 -31.64 17.85
N THR A 10 -5.26 -31.70 19.16
CA THR A 10 -6.38 -32.42 19.78
C THR A 10 -7.71 -31.67 19.70
N ARG A 11 -7.68 -30.36 19.42
CA ARG A 11 -8.88 -29.55 19.19
C ARG A 11 -8.69 -28.51 18.09
N LEU A 12 -9.80 -28.07 17.52
CA LEU A 12 -9.83 -26.89 16.65
C LEU A 12 -10.06 -25.62 17.49
N PRO A 13 -9.26 -24.57 17.32
CA PRO A 13 -9.52 -23.28 17.95
C PRO A 13 -10.68 -22.56 17.26
N THR A 14 -11.39 -21.77 18.04
CA THR A 14 -12.42 -20.85 17.53
C THR A 14 -11.78 -19.69 16.77
N GLU A 15 -12.58 -19.04 15.92
CA GLU A 15 -12.14 -17.83 15.20
C GLU A 15 -11.66 -16.73 16.16
N GLN A 16 -12.37 -16.54 17.28
CA GLN A 16 -12.01 -15.53 18.28
C GLN A 16 -10.66 -15.83 18.93
N GLU A 17 -10.38 -17.10 19.26
CA GLU A 17 -9.08 -17.51 19.81
C GLU A 17 -7.94 -17.25 18.82
N ILE A 18 -8.14 -17.54 17.52
CA ILE A 18 -7.14 -17.24 16.49
C ILE A 18 -6.92 -15.73 16.38
N LYS A 19 -8.01 -14.95 16.38
CA LYS A 19 -7.98 -13.49 16.29
C LYS A 19 -7.21 -12.86 17.45
N ASP A 20 -7.54 -13.24 18.68
CA ASP A 20 -6.96 -12.62 19.88
C ASP A 20 -5.50 -13.00 20.13
N THR A 21 -5.05 -14.14 19.60
CA THR A 21 -3.70 -14.65 19.85
C THR A 21 -2.75 -14.40 18.69
N TYR A 22 -3.04 -15.02 17.53
CA TYR A 22 -2.14 -14.97 16.37
C TYR A 22 -2.36 -13.70 15.57
N ILE A 23 -3.58 -13.44 15.10
CA ILE A 23 -3.87 -12.31 14.21
C ILE A 23 -3.59 -10.96 14.90
N LYS A 24 -3.96 -10.80 16.17
CA LYS A 24 -3.70 -9.58 16.96
C LYS A 24 -2.24 -9.13 16.93
N LYS A 25 -1.28 -10.06 16.91
CA LYS A 25 0.15 -9.74 16.80
C LYS A 25 0.52 -9.24 15.41
N TYR A 26 -0.03 -9.86 14.37
CA TYR A 26 0.14 -9.41 13.00
C TYR A 26 -0.50 -8.04 12.76
N ASP A 27 -1.73 -7.82 13.23
CA ASP A 27 -2.42 -6.54 13.12
C ASP A 27 -1.66 -5.43 13.83
N ARG A 28 -1.09 -5.71 15.01
CA ARG A 28 -0.23 -4.75 15.71
C ARG A 28 1.05 -4.44 14.93
N ALA A 29 1.65 -5.43 14.28
CA ALA A 29 2.91 -5.25 13.56
C ALA A 29 2.74 -4.58 12.18
N TYR A 30 1.69 -4.94 11.45
CA TYR A 30 1.54 -4.60 10.03
C TYR A 30 0.24 -3.86 9.70
N GLY A 31 -0.71 -3.77 10.63
CA GLY A 31 -1.96 -3.04 10.44
C GLY A 31 -1.76 -1.60 9.95
N PRO A 32 -0.84 -0.82 10.55
CA PRO A 32 -0.51 0.52 10.04
C PRO A 32 -0.01 0.51 8.59
N THR A 33 0.82 -0.47 8.21
CA THR A 33 1.31 -0.63 6.84
C THR A 33 0.15 -0.82 5.86
N TYR A 34 -0.77 -1.74 6.17
CA TYR A 34 -1.91 -2.03 5.31
C TYR A 34 -2.90 -0.87 5.23
N LEU A 35 -3.07 -0.11 6.32
CA LEU A 35 -3.89 1.10 6.30
C LEU A 35 -3.33 2.15 5.35
N VAL A 36 -2.00 2.38 5.37
CA VAL A 36 -1.35 3.31 4.44
C VAL A 36 -1.54 2.87 2.99
N LEU A 37 -1.32 1.59 2.70
CA LEU A 37 -1.51 1.04 1.34
C LEU A 37 -2.96 1.20 0.85
N ASP A 38 -3.96 0.96 1.72
CA ASP A 38 -5.37 1.15 1.39
C ASP A 38 -5.71 2.62 1.09
N VAL A 39 -5.16 3.56 1.87
CA VAL A 39 -5.33 5.01 1.61
C VAL A 39 -4.70 5.40 0.27
N LEU A 40 -3.46 4.96 0.00
CA LEU A 40 -2.79 5.23 -1.27
C LEU A 40 -3.61 4.68 -2.44
N GLN A 41 -4.15 3.47 -2.31
CA GLN A 41 -5.03 2.88 -3.32
C GLN A 41 -6.28 3.73 -3.56
N LYS A 42 -6.99 4.09 -2.50
CA LYS A 42 -8.25 4.86 -2.58
C LYS A 42 -8.07 6.26 -3.14
N VAL A 43 -6.93 6.90 -2.94
CA VAL A 43 -6.67 8.24 -3.47
C VAL A 43 -6.19 8.16 -4.92
N PHE A 44 -5.11 7.42 -5.15
CA PHE A 44 -4.35 7.54 -6.39
C PHE A 44 -4.87 6.65 -7.53
N TYR A 45 -5.61 5.57 -7.25
CA TYR A 45 -6.10 4.67 -8.30
C TYR A 45 -7.50 5.02 -8.82
N THR A 46 -8.03 6.19 -8.48
CA THR A 46 -9.38 6.62 -8.84
C THR A 46 -9.53 7.03 -10.31
N ASN A 47 -8.52 7.65 -10.91
CA ASN A 47 -8.51 8.09 -12.30
C ASN A 47 -7.06 8.32 -12.79
N ASN A 48 -6.90 8.62 -14.08
CA ASN A 48 -5.58 8.80 -14.68
C ASN A 48 -4.78 9.93 -14.02
N GLY A 49 -5.40 11.09 -13.75
CA GLY A 49 -4.71 12.21 -13.12
C GLY A 49 -4.21 11.90 -11.72
N ALA A 50 -4.97 11.13 -10.96
CA ALA A 50 -4.53 10.64 -9.65
C ALA A 50 -3.36 9.64 -9.79
N ARG A 51 -3.36 8.76 -10.79
CA ARG A 51 -2.23 7.84 -11.02
C ARG A 51 -0.97 8.56 -11.46
N GLU A 52 -1.08 9.57 -12.32
CA GLU A 52 0.07 10.41 -12.71
C GLU A 52 0.61 11.21 -11.51
N ALA A 53 -0.28 11.71 -10.64
CA ALA A 53 0.14 12.37 -9.40
C ALA A 53 0.90 11.42 -8.46
N PHE A 54 0.56 10.12 -8.44
CA PHE A 54 1.29 9.10 -7.71
C PHE A 54 2.69 8.85 -8.30
N VAL A 55 2.82 8.85 -9.62
CA VAL A 55 4.13 8.75 -10.29
C VAL A 55 4.99 9.96 -9.94
N ASP A 56 4.44 11.17 -10.02
CA ASP A 56 5.12 12.42 -9.62
C ASP A 56 5.56 12.35 -8.13
N MET A 57 4.74 11.79 -7.24
CA MET A 57 5.09 11.59 -5.83
C MET A 57 6.26 10.61 -5.65
N CYS A 58 6.33 9.55 -6.46
CA CYS A 58 7.40 8.55 -6.41
C CYS A 58 8.78 9.10 -6.83
N ASP A 59 8.84 10.24 -7.51
CA ASP A 59 10.10 10.90 -7.87
C ASP A 59 10.82 11.53 -6.66
N SER A 60 10.12 11.70 -5.54
CA SER A 60 10.72 12.21 -4.31
C SER A 60 11.76 11.24 -3.73
N GLU A 61 12.99 11.72 -3.50
CA GLU A 61 14.05 10.95 -2.82
C GLU A 61 13.61 10.44 -1.44
N TYR A 62 12.81 11.23 -0.71
CA TYR A 62 12.24 10.82 0.57
C TYR A 62 11.32 9.62 0.40
N VAL A 63 10.42 9.65 -0.59
CA VAL A 63 9.51 8.53 -0.90
C VAL A 63 10.29 7.30 -1.34
N GLN A 64 11.31 7.47 -2.17
CA GLN A 64 12.18 6.36 -2.61
C GLN A 64 12.88 5.71 -1.42
N ARG A 65 13.50 6.50 -0.53
CA ARG A 65 14.14 5.97 0.69
C ARG A 65 13.14 5.24 1.57
N CYS A 66 12.00 5.85 1.85
CA CYS A 66 10.94 5.21 2.64
C CYS A 66 10.46 3.89 2.01
N THR A 67 10.37 3.83 0.69
CA THR A 67 9.98 2.64 -0.07
C THR A 67 11.04 1.54 0.05
N PHE A 68 12.31 1.87 -0.17
CA PHE A 68 13.40 0.91 -0.09
C PHE A 68 13.59 0.39 1.34
N ASP A 69 13.55 1.26 2.34
CA ASP A 69 13.64 0.85 3.75
C ASP A 69 12.45 -0.05 4.13
N SER A 70 11.23 0.33 3.75
CA SER A 70 10.05 -0.50 3.99
C SER A 70 10.14 -1.84 3.26
N TYR A 71 10.70 -1.86 2.05
CA TYR A 71 10.87 -3.08 1.27
C TYR A 71 11.92 -4.02 1.88
N LEU A 72 13.06 -3.49 2.32
CA LEU A 72 14.16 -4.27 2.88
C LEU A 72 13.85 -4.78 4.29
N TYR A 73 13.27 -3.93 5.13
CA TYR A 73 13.04 -4.25 6.54
C TYR A 73 11.61 -4.71 6.86
N LYS A 74 10.70 -4.66 5.88
CA LYS A 74 9.29 -5.10 6.00
C LYS A 74 8.51 -4.37 7.09
N THR A 75 8.90 -3.14 7.42
CA THR A 75 8.27 -2.30 8.45
C THR A 75 7.99 -0.92 7.88
N VAL A 76 6.96 -0.23 8.40
CA VAL A 76 6.79 1.20 8.10
C VAL A 76 7.98 1.96 8.67
N VAL A 77 8.58 2.81 7.86
CA VAL A 77 9.69 3.68 8.30
C VAL A 77 9.20 4.64 9.37
N ASN A 78 10.08 4.97 10.32
CA ASN A 78 9.77 5.96 11.33
C ASN A 78 9.47 7.32 10.66
N PRO A 79 8.36 7.97 11.02
CA PRO A 79 7.96 9.22 10.39
C PRO A 79 9.00 10.31 10.64
N ASN A 80 9.27 11.11 9.61
CA ASN A 80 10.00 12.36 9.72
C ASN A 80 9.00 13.50 9.47
N PRO A 81 8.48 14.16 10.53
CA PRO A 81 7.39 15.11 10.40
C PRO A 81 7.64 16.24 9.39
N VAL A 82 8.90 16.67 9.23
CA VAL A 82 9.25 17.73 8.28
C VAL A 82 9.15 17.23 6.84
N GLU A 83 9.69 16.05 6.56
CA GLU A 83 9.63 15.44 5.23
C GLU A 83 8.20 14.97 4.89
N ASP A 84 7.45 14.49 5.87
CA ASP A 84 6.04 14.09 5.72
C ASP A 84 5.15 15.29 5.34
N VAL A 85 5.36 16.45 5.96
CA VAL A 85 4.63 17.67 5.62
C VAL A 85 5.00 18.16 4.22
N LYS A 86 6.29 18.16 3.86
CA LYS A 86 6.72 18.50 2.49
C LYS A 86 6.10 17.56 1.46
N LEU A 87 6.11 16.26 1.74
CA LEU A 87 5.52 15.23 0.89
C LEU A 87 4.02 15.46 0.71
N LEU A 88 3.30 15.79 1.78
CA LEU A 88 1.87 16.09 1.72
C LEU A 88 1.58 17.29 0.79
N PHE A 89 2.31 18.39 0.94
CA PHE A 89 2.14 19.56 0.08
C PHE A 89 2.45 19.27 -1.39
N ASN A 90 3.56 18.57 -1.66
CA ASN A 90 3.93 18.15 -3.02
C ASN A 90 2.87 17.23 -3.61
N THR A 91 2.35 16.29 -2.82
CA THR A 91 1.29 15.36 -3.23
C THR A 91 0.00 16.09 -3.61
N ILE A 92 -0.42 17.08 -2.80
CA ILE A 92 -1.59 17.91 -3.12
C ILE A 92 -1.35 18.68 -4.43
N GLY A 93 -0.16 19.26 -4.60
CA GLY A 93 0.23 19.93 -5.85
C GLY A 93 0.15 19.01 -7.07
N SER A 94 0.70 17.80 -6.96
CA SER A 94 0.66 16.78 -8.02
C SER A 94 -0.77 16.33 -8.32
N LEU A 95 -1.64 16.17 -7.32
CA LEU A 95 -3.05 15.84 -7.52
C LEU A 95 -3.80 16.95 -8.26
N ILE A 96 -3.58 18.22 -7.90
CA ILE A 96 -4.18 19.37 -8.59
C ILE A 96 -3.69 19.43 -10.05
N LYS A 97 -2.38 19.27 -10.27
CA LYS A 97 -1.78 19.21 -11.60
C LYS A 97 -2.38 18.06 -12.41
N GLY A 98 -2.42 16.85 -11.86
CA GLY A 98 -3.02 15.67 -12.48
C GLY A 98 -4.48 15.89 -12.86
N ALA A 99 -5.28 16.48 -11.97
CA ALA A 99 -6.68 16.81 -12.25
C ALA A 99 -6.84 17.84 -13.38
N ALA A 100 -5.90 18.78 -13.53
CA ALA A 100 -5.95 19.81 -14.56
C ALA A 100 -5.42 19.35 -15.92
N THR A 101 -4.40 18.48 -15.96
CA THR A 101 -3.65 18.19 -17.20
C THR A 101 -3.79 16.75 -17.70
N ALA A 102 -4.27 15.81 -16.88
CA ALA A 102 -4.27 14.41 -17.28
C ALA A 102 -5.34 14.13 -18.35
N LYS A 103 -4.92 13.39 -19.37
CA LYS A 103 -5.84 12.85 -20.37
C LYS A 103 -6.72 11.76 -19.75
N PRO A 104 -7.95 11.54 -20.24
CA PRO A 104 -8.75 10.40 -19.86
C PRO A 104 -8.03 9.08 -20.20
N ASP A 105 -8.34 8.04 -19.43
CA ASP A 105 -7.84 6.70 -19.68
C ASP A 105 -8.16 6.24 -21.10
N GLN A 106 -7.14 5.70 -21.76
CA GLN A 106 -7.29 5.12 -23.09
C GLN A 106 -7.61 3.64 -22.95
N VAL A 107 -8.54 3.15 -23.76
CA VAL A 107 -8.81 1.71 -23.85
C VAL A 107 -7.65 1.08 -24.62
N PHE A 108 -6.83 0.29 -23.93
CA PHE A 108 -5.74 -0.46 -24.53
C PHE A 108 -6.20 -1.87 -24.90
N SER A 109 -6.00 -2.29 -26.15
CA SER A 109 -6.28 -3.64 -26.63
C SER A 109 -4.99 -4.27 -27.17
N ASN A 110 -4.55 -5.37 -26.56
CA ASN A 110 -3.37 -6.12 -27.00
C ASN A 110 -3.71 -7.60 -27.23
N PRO A 111 -4.43 -7.92 -28.31
CA PRO A 111 -4.91 -9.27 -28.57
C PRO A 111 -3.77 -10.24 -28.87
N VAL A 112 -2.70 -9.80 -29.54
CA VAL A 112 -1.61 -10.69 -29.98
C VAL A 112 -0.79 -11.22 -28.81
N GLU A 113 -0.42 -10.36 -27.83
CA GLU A 113 0.31 -10.82 -26.64
C GLU A 113 -0.58 -11.58 -25.66
N SER A 114 -1.86 -11.23 -25.56
CA SER A 114 -2.81 -11.92 -24.66
C SER A 114 -2.99 -13.39 -25.08
N LEU A 115 -2.99 -13.67 -26.39
CA LEU A 115 -3.10 -15.02 -26.93
C LEU A 115 -1.85 -15.88 -26.75
N LYS A 116 -0.67 -15.28 -26.53
CA LYS A 116 0.59 -16.04 -26.28
C LYS A 116 0.75 -16.51 -24.84
N ARG A 117 -0.05 -15.99 -23.90
CA ARG A 117 0.03 -16.31 -22.45
C ARG A 117 -0.95 -17.39 -22.00
N ILE A 118 -1.74 -17.91 -22.94
CA ILE A 118 -2.70 -19.02 -22.75
C ILE A 118 -2.06 -20.29 -23.32
#